data_AF-A0A1S8T7U8-F1
#
_entry.id   AF-A0A1S8T7U8-F1
#
_cell.length_a   1.000
_cell.length_b   1.000
_cell.length_c   1.000
_cell.angle_alpha   90.00
_cell.angle_beta   90.00
_cell.angle_gamma   90.00
#
_symmetry.space_group_name_H-M   'P 1'
#
loop_
_entity.id
_entity.type
_entity.pdbx_description
1 polymer ?
#
loop_
_entity_poly.entity_id
_entity_poly.type
_entity_poly.pdbx_seq_one_letter_code
_entity_poly.pdbx_strand_id
1 'polypeptide(L)'
;MKIQEVKSSQQSKYQEIIEYLKQDNGYWLENDKWDLTKEFFIGKKIYNSRYINYSYICNKSLQNEMKFFILYSIKNKLLKKETILDYS
;
A
#
# COMPACT_ATOMS: atom_id res chain seq x y z
N MET A 1 -20.38 -24.81 1.96
CA MET A 1 -19.30 -23.87 2.32
C MET A 1 -19.68 -23.21 3.64
N LYS A 2 -18.95 -23.50 4.73
CA LYS A 2 -19.32 -23.03 6.08
C LYS A 2 -18.76 -21.62 6.30
N ILE A 3 -19.56 -20.71 6.86
CA ILE A 3 -19.19 -19.29 7.11
C ILE A 3 -17.88 -19.16 7.91
N GLN A 4 -17.57 -20.13 8.77
CA GLN A 4 -16.34 -20.16 9.57
C GLN A 4 -15.07 -20.35 8.71
N GLU A 5 -15.14 -21.13 7.63
CA GLU A 5 -14.02 -21.34 6.70
C GLU A 5 -13.76 -20.09 5.84
N VAL A 6 -14.81 -19.31 5.55
CA VAL A 6 -14.69 -18.02 4.85
C VAL A 6 -14.04 -16.99 5.75
N LYS A 7 -14.41 -16.93 7.03
CA LYS A 7 -13.80 -16.01 8.00
C LYS A 7 -12.33 -16.33 8.27
N SER A 8 -11.98 -17.61 8.42
CA SER A 8 -10.58 -18.01 8.67
C SER A 8 -9.68 -17.69 7.47
N SER A 9 -10.14 -17.94 6.25
CA SER A 9 -9.39 -17.61 5.02
C SER A 9 -9.27 -16.10 4.75
N GLN A 10 -10.26 -15.29 5.17
CA GLN A 10 -10.13 -13.83 5.11
C GLN A 10 -9.10 -13.32 6.13
N GLN A 11 -9.10 -13.89 7.34
CA GLN A 11 -8.15 -13.52 8.38
C GLN A 11 -6.70 -13.89 8.00
N SER A 12 -6.48 -15.04 7.37
CA SER A 12 -5.15 -15.43 6.88
C SER A 12 -4.63 -14.47 5.80
N LYS A 13 -5.49 -14.10 4.84
CA LYS A 13 -5.12 -13.13 3.78
C LYS A 13 -4.79 -11.75 4.34
N TYR A 14 -5.55 -11.29 5.34
CA TYR A 14 -5.26 -10.01 5.97
C TYR A 14 -3.92 -10.04 6.73
N GLN A 15 -3.58 -11.16 7.37
CA GLN A 15 -2.26 -11.33 7.99
C GLN A 15 -1.13 -11.27 6.95
N GLU A 16 -1.30 -11.89 5.78
CA GLU A 16 -0.33 -11.80 4.68
C GLU A 16 -0.12 -10.35 4.22
N ILE A 17 -1.21 -9.56 4.13
CA ILE A 17 -1.13 -8.11 3.84
C ILE A 17 -0.29 -7.39 4.90
N ILE A 18 -0.56 -7.65 6.18
CA ILE A 18 0.16 -7.00 7.29
C ILE A 18 1.65 -7.37 7.26
N GLU A 19 1.99 -8.64 7.09
CA GLU A 19 3.39 -9.10 7.01
C GLU A 19 4.10 -8.50 5.80
N TYR A 20 3.42 -8.36 4.65
CA TYR A 20 3.98 -7.69 3.49
C TYR A 20 4.28 -6.21 3.75
N LEU A 21 3.39 -5.50 4.46
CA LEU A 21 3.57 -4.08 4.79
C LEU A 21 4.58 -3.84 5.93
N LYS A 22 4.93 -4.86 6.73
CA LYS A 22 6.00 -4.76 7.74
C LYS A 22 7.40 -4.72 7.15
N GLN A 23 7.55 -5.02 5.85
CA GLN A 23 8.82 -4.86 5.14
C GLN A 23 9.39 -3.44 5.30
N ASP A 24 10.68 -3.28 5.01
CA ASP A 24 11.35 -1.97 5.02
C ASP A 24 11.21 -1.27 6.40
N ASN A 25 11.45 -2.04 7.47
CA ASN A 25 11.36 -1.64 8.87
C ASN A 25 10.00 -1.04 9.26
N GLY A 26 8.91 -1.62 8.76
CA GLY A 26 7.55 -1.17 9.08
C GLY A 26 7.13 0.11 8.38
N TYR A 27 7.97 0.70 7.51
CA TYR A 27 7.69 1.99 6.88
C TYR A 27 6.31 2.03 6.21
N TRP A 28 5.95 0.98 5.46
CA TRP A 28 4.70 0.94 4.70
C TRP A 28 3.46 0.90 5.61
N LEU A 29 3.53 0.08 6.65
CA LEU A 29 2.44 -0.11 7.58
C LEU A 29 2.22 1.12 8.47
N GLU A 30 3.31 1.63 9.05
CA GLU A 30 3.30 2.67 10.09
C GLU A 30 3.09 4.07 9.51
N ASN A 31 3.54 4.33 8.29
CA ASN A 31 3.42 5.64 7.66
C ASN A 31 2.20 5.69 6.74
N ASP A 32 1.31 6.64 6.98
CA ASP A 32 0.17 6.91 6.11
C ASP A 32 0.49 7.92 5.00
N LYS A 33 1.65 8.57 5.07
CA LYS A 33 2.16 9.46 4.02
C LYS A 33 3.44 8.88 3.45
N TRP A 34 3.37 8.41 2.21
CA TRP A 34 4.50 7.81 1.52
C TRP A 34 5.19 8.85 0.65
N ASP A 35 6.44 9.19 0.98
CA ASP A 35 7.25 10.12 0.18
C ASP A 35 7.79 9.42 -1.07
N LEU A 36 7.31 9.86 -2.23
CA LEU A 36 7.65 9.30 -3.54
C LEU A 36 9.04 9.70 -4.01
N THR A 37 9.61 10.77 -3.44
CA THR A 37 10.96 11.21 -3.78
C THR A 37 12.04 10.35 -3.14
N LYS A 38 11.69 9.42 -2.23
CA LYS A 38 12.64 8.45 -1.71
C LYS A 38 13.06 7.48 -2.80
N GLU A 39 14.33 7.08 -2.80
CA GLU A 39 14.95 6.26 -3.86
C GLU A 39 14.27 4.89 -4.03
N PHE A 40 13.81 4.29 -2.93
CA PHE A 40 13.07 3.02 -2.98
C PHE A 40 11.69 3.14 -3.65
N PHE A 41 11.21 4.36 -3.89
CA PHE A 41 10.03 4.66 -4.71
C PHE A 41 10.44 5.09 -6.11
N ILE A 42 10.47 6.39 -6.36
CA ILE A 42 10.69 6.99 -7.67
C ILE A 42 12.04 7.72 -7.66
N GLY A 43 12.49 8.18 -6.49
CA GLY A 43 13.75 8.92 -6.34
C GLY A 43 13.72 10.33 -6.92
N LYS A 44 12.57 10.78 -7.45
CA LYS A 44 12.39 12.12 -8.03
C LYS A 44 10.96 12.60 -7.85
N LYS A 45 10.79 13.92 -7.84
CA LYS A 45 9.47 14.55 -7.92
C LYS A 45 8.91 14.30 -9.32
N ILE A 46 7.73 13.72 -9.42
CA ILE A 46 6.98 13.62 -10.66
C ILE A 46 5.72 14.51 -10.51
N TYR A 47 5.54 15.44 -11.44
CA TYR A 47 4.53 16.50 -11.37
C TYR A 47 4.58 17.28 -10.05
N ASN A 48 3.42 17.58 -9.44
CA ASN A 48 3.31 18.28 -8.16
C ASN A 48 3.10 17.34 -6.97
N SER A 49 3.00 16.04 -7.19
CA SER A 49 2.69 15.06 -6.16
C SER A 49 3.97 14.54 -5.51
N ARG A 50 4.17 14.89 -4.23
CA ARG A 50 5.29 14.39 -3.42
C ARG A 50 4.89 13.17 -2.58
N TYR A 51 3.63 13.10 -2.18
CA TYR A 51 3.16 12.12 -1.21
C TYR A 51 1.95 11.36 -1.74
N ILE A 52 1.93 10.05 -1.54
CA ILE A 52 0.66 9.30 -1.49
C ILE A 52 0.17 9.40 -0.05
N ASN A 53 -1.01 9.99 0.16
CA ASN A 53 -1.56 10.21 1.49
C ASN A 53 -2.80 9.36 1.74
N TYR A 54 -2.67 8.39 2.64
CA TYR A 54 -3.73 7.49 3.09
C TYR A 54 -4.44 7.99 4.36
N SER A 55 -4.05 9.14 4.92
CA SER A 55 -4.57 9.64 6.20
C SER A 55 -6.08 9.94 6.19
N TYR A 56 -6.68 10.08 5.01
CA TYR A 56 -8.11 10.36 4.85
C TYR A 56 -8.98 9.09 4.89
N ILE A 57 -8.37 7.90 4.91
CA ILE A 57 -9.09 6.62 4.97
C ILE A 57 -9.23 6.20 6.44
N CYS A 58 -10.43 6.36 7.01
CA CYS A 58 -10.69 6.05 8.41
C CYS A 58 -10.69 4.54 8.72
N ASN A 59 -11.03 3.69 7.74
CA ASN A 59 -11.05 2.24 7.93
C ASN A 59 -9.62 1.67 7.75
N LYS A 60 -9.02 1.20 8.85
CA LYS A 60 -7.64 0.69 8.84
C LYS A 60 -7.43 -0.55 7.97
N SER A 61 -8.42 -1.44 7.88
CA SER A 61 -8.34 -2.62 6.99
C SER A 61 -8.27 -2.18 5.54
N LEU A 62 -9.21 -1.33 5.13
CA LEU A 62 -9.25 -0.78 3.77
C LEU A 62 -7.98 0.02 3.46
N GLN A 63 -7.50 0.81 4.41
CA GLN A 63 -6.25 1.56 4.27
C GLN A 63 -5.07 0.62 3.99
N ASN A 64 -4.95 -0.47 4.76
CA ASN A 64 -3.87 -1.45 4.60
C ASN A 64 -4.01 -2.23 3.28
N GLU A 65 -5.23 -2.59 2.88
CA GLU A 65 -5.49 -3.24 1.58
C GLU A 65 -5.08 -2.34 0.40
N MET A 66 -5.40 -1.04 0.46
CA MET A 66 -4.98 -0.07 -0.56
C MET A 66 -3.46 0.11 -0.58
N LYS A 67 -2.83 0.25 0.58
CA LYS A 67 -1.37 0.30 0.70
C LYS A 67 -0.71 -0.94 0.07
N PHE A 68 -1.22 -2.13 0.39
CA PHE A 68 -0.73 -3.38 -0.18
C PHE A 68 -0.87 -3.41 -1.69
N PHE A 69 -2.05 -3.08 -2.22
CA PHE A 69 -2.29 -3.06 -3.66
C PHE A 69 -1.30 -2.15 -4.39
N ILE A 70 -1.09 -0.93 -3.90
CA ILE A 70 -0.15 0.03 -4.51
C ILE A 70 1.28 -0.48 -4.41
N LEU A 71 1.74 -0.91 -3.23
CA LEU A 71 3.11 -1.36 -3.02
C LEU A 71 3.43 -2.60 -3.87
N TYR A 72 2.55 -3.60 -3.85
CA TYR A 72 2.68 -4.81 -4.63
C TYR A 72 2.72 -4.49 -6.13
N SER A 73 1.83 -3.61 -6.61
CA SER A 73 1.77 -3.24 -8.02
C SER A 73 3.04 -2.52 -8.49
N ILE A 74 3.62 -1.66 -7.65
CA ILE A 74 4.90 -0.99 -7.95
C ILE A 74 6.04 -2.00 -7.95
N LYS A 75 6.18 -2.81 -6.89
CA LYS A 75 7.28 -3.79 -6.76
C LYS A 75 7.26 -4.80 -7.91
N ASN A 76 6.08 -5.20 -8.38
CA ASN A 76 5.92 -6.15 -9.48
C ASN A 76 5.80 -5.49 -10.87
N LYS A 77 6.00 -4.17 -10.99
CA LYS A 77 5.91 -3.42 -12.26
C LYS A 77 4.56 -3.57 -12.99
N LEU A 78 3.48 -3.85 -12.24
CA LEU A 78 2.11 -3.92 -12.75
C LEU A 78 1.52 -2.52 -12.96
N LEU A 79 1.98 -1.57 -12.15
CA LEU A 79 1.73 -0.14 -12.35
C LEU A 79 3.06 0.54 -12.67
N LYS A 80 3.02 1.43 -13.66
CA LYS A 80 4.11 2.38 -13.87
C LYS A 80 4.12 3.36 -12.70
N LYS A 81 5.31 3.70 -12.20
CA LYS A 81 5.45 4.65 -11.10
C LYS A 81 4.83 6.01 -11.46
N GLU A 82 4.86 6.33 -12.75
CA GLU A 82 4.26 7.52 -13.38
C GLU A 82 2.73 7.51 -13.33
N THR A 83 2.08 6.34 -13.45
CA THR A 83 0.60 6.23 -13.51
C THR A 83 -0.10 6.42 -12.16
N ILE A 84 0.64 6.31 -11.05
CA ILE A 84 0.07 6.47 -9.69
C ILE A 84 -0.16 7.95 -9.35
N LEU A 85 0.36 8.86 -10.17
CA LEU A 85 0.43 10.29 -9.90
C LEU A 85 -0.51 11.16 -10.71
N ASP A 86 -1.32 10.55 -11.57
CA ASP A 86 -2.28 11.29 -12.43
C ASP A 86 -3.61 11.58 -11.73
N TYR A 87 -3.79 11.13 -10.47
CA TYR A 87 -5.04 11.23 -9.72
C TYR A 87 -4.97 12.09 -8.45
N SER A 88 -3.89 12.88 -8.25
CA SER A 88 -3.73 13.78 -7.09
C SER A 88 -3.93 15.25 -7.43
#